data_AF-A0A095EM69-F1
#
_entry.id   AF-A0A095EM69-F1
#
_cell.length_a   1.000
_cell.length_b   1.000
_cell.length_c   1.000
_cell.angle_alpha   90.00
_cell.angle_beta   90.00
_cell.angle_gamma   90.00
#
_symmetry.space_group_name_H-M   'P 1'
#
loop_
_entity.id
_entity.type
_entity.pdbx_description
1 polymer ?
#
loop_
_entity_poly.entity_id
_entity_poly.type
_entity_poly.pdbx_seq_one_letter_code
_entity_poly.pdbx_strand_id
1 'polypeptide(L)'
;MSNRVSTGKMAMAPQESVQPAVLYKLILFALLMAVVPIATYFGTLNYLWQGSTTWAAISAIAAANLILVGYVVVAFREDAASRTGPVSEKKTL
;
A
#
# COMPACT_ATOMS: atom_id res chain seq x y z
N MET A 1 -0.66 -8.17 -54.18
CA MET A 1 -0.11 -8.12 -52.81
C MET A 1 -0.82 -7.00 -52.05
N SER A 2 -1.92 -7.34 -51.36
CA SER A 2 -2.63 -6.38 -50.49
C SER A 2 -2.05 -6.48 -49.09
N ASN A 3 -1.26 -5.49 -48.70
CA ASN A 3 -0.81 -5.35 -47.32
C ASN A 3 -2.03 -5.01 -46.48
N ARG A 4 -2.60 -6.00 -45.78
CA ARG A 4 -3.57 -5.76 -44.72
C ARG A 4 -2.80 -5.08 -43.60
N VAL A 5 -2.86 -3.75 -43.57
CA VAL A 5 -2.54 -2.99 -42.36
C VAL A 5 -3.47 -3.54 -41.31
N SER A 6 -2.90 -4.33 -40.40
CA SER A 6 -3.55 -4.74 -39.17
C SER A 6 -3.96 -3.45 -38.49
N THR A 7 -5.24 -3.11 -38.63
CA THR A 7 -5.95 -2.23 -37.71
C THR A 7 -5.85 -2.91 -36.36
N GLY A 8 -4.69 -2.76 -35.74
CA GLY A 8 -4.48 -2.93 -34.33
C GLY A 8 -5.44 -1.95 -33.71
N LYS A 9 -6.63 -2.47 -33.40
CA LYS A 9 -7.40 -2.02 -32.26
C LYS A 9 -6.34 -1.77 -31.21
N MET A 10 -6.09 -0.51 -30.89
CA MET A 10 -5.43 -0.15 -29.65
C MET A 10 -6.40 -0.68 -28.61
N ALA A 11 -6.21 -1.96 -28.26
CA ALA A 11 -6.93 -2.62 -27.21
C ALA A 11 -6.58 -1.77 -26.01
N MET A 12 -7.55 -0.95 -25.61
CA MET A 12 -7.62 -0.32 -24.31
C MET A 12 -7.09 -1.36 -23.34
N ALA A 13 -5.89 -1.13 -22.81
CA ALA A 13 -5.28 -2.03 -21.84
C ALA A 13 -6.37 -2.32 -20.81
N PRO A 14 -6.59 -3.58 -20.41
CA PRO A 14 -7.64 -3.92 -19.46
C PRO A 14 -7.58 -2.89 -18.35
N GLN A 15 -8.69 -2.16 -18.13
CA GLN A 15 -8.78 -1.27 -16.99
C GLN A 15 -8.72 -2.21 -15.78
N GLU A 16 -7.50 -2.45 -15.31
CA GLU A 16 -7.23 -3.19 -14.10
C GLU A 16 -7.99 -2.43 -13.03
N SER A 17 -9.10 -3.01 -12.60
CA SER A 17 -10.01 -2.39 -11.67
C SER A 17 -9.30 -2.34 -10.33
N VAL A 18 -8.51 -1.27 -10.14
CA VAL A 18 -7.82 -1.01 -8.88
C VAL A 18 -8.89 -1.03 -7.80
N GLN A 19 -8.81 -2.03 -6.93
CA GLN A 19 -9.83 -2.21 -5.90
C GLN A 19 -9.81 -0.96 -5.01
N PRO A 20 -10.94 -0.23 -4.87
CA PRO A 20 -10.95 1.01 -4.10
C PRO A 20 -10.53 0.81 -2.65
N ALA A 21 -10.76 -0.39 -2.09
CA ALA A 21 -10.29 -0.78 -0.77
C ALA A 21 -8.75 -0.73 -0.61
N VAL A 22 -8.00 -1.14 -1.64
CA VAL A 22 -6.53 -1.10 -1.65
C VAL A 22 -6.05 0.35 -1.66
N LEU A 23 -6.66 1.20 -2.49
CA LEU A 23 -6.31 2.62 -2.57
C LEU A 23 -6.44 3.33 -1.22
N TYR A 24 -7.53 3.07 -0.48
CA TYR A 24 -7.71 3.64 0.85
C TYR A 24 -6.60 3.22 1.82
N LYS A 25 -6.19 1.94 1.79
CA LYS A 25 -5.10 1.45 2.64
C LYS A 25 -3.77 2.06 2.25
N LEU A 26 -3.47 2.18 0.96
CA LEU A 26 -2.25 2.83 0.49
C LEU A 26 -2.15 4.28 0.97
N ILE A 27 -3.24 5.04 0.84
CA ILE A 27 -3.30 6.43 1.32
C ILE A 27 -3.13 6.46 2.85
N LEU A 28 -3.83 5.59 3.57
CA LEU A 28 -3.71 5.50 5.03
C LEU A 28 -2.26 5.19 5.46
N PHE A 29 -1.63 4.20 4.84
CA PHE A 29 -0.25 3.83 5.16
C PHE A 29 0.75 4.92 4.76
N ALA A 30 0.54 5.63 3.66
CA ALA A 30 1.36 6.77 3.28
C ALA A 30 1.27 7.89 4.33
N LEU A 31 0.06 8.20 4.81
CA LEU A 31 -0.15 9.17 5.89
C LEU A 31 0.50 8.70 7.19
N LEU A 32 0.33 7.43 7.55
CA LEU A 32 0.95 6.84 8.75
C LEU A 32 2.48 6.91 8.69
N MET A 33 3.07 6.65 7.53
CA MET A 33 4.52 6.68 7.32
C MET A 33 5.10 8.09 7.50
N ALA A 34 4.33 9.14 7.20
CA ALA A 34 4.71 10.50 7.51
C ALA A 34 4.46 10.84 8.98
N VAL A 35 3.22 10.65 9.46
CA VAL A 35 2.79 11.17 10.76
C VAL A 35 3.42 10.43 11.92
N VAL A 36 3.47 9.10 11.90
CA VAL A 36 3.87 8.31 13.07
C VAL A 36 5.37 8.43 13.37
N PRO A 37 6.31 8.33 12.42
CA PRO A 37 7.73 8.51 12.73
C PRO A 37 8.03 9.94 13.19
N ILE A 38 7.36 10.94 12.61
CA ILE A 38 7.47 12.34 13.04
C ILE A 38 6.95 12.51 14.47
N ALA A 39 5.76 12.00 14.76
CA ALA A 39 5.18 12.04 16.10
C ALA A 39 6.05 11.28 17.11
N THR A 40 6.62 10.14 16.71
CA THR A 40 7.53 9.36 17.54
C THR A 40 8.80 10.14 17.86
N TYR A 41 9.38 10.82 16.87
CA TYR A 41 10.56 11.67 17.07
C TYR A 41 10.27 12.76 18.11
N PHE A 42 9.25 13.59 17.89
CA PHE A 42 8.96 14.70 18.79
C PHE A 42 8.42 14.23 20.15
N GLY A 43 7.67 13.13 20.19
CA GLY A 43 7.20 12.54 21.44
C GLY A 43 8.35 12.00 22.29
N THR A 44 9.24 11.21 21.70
CA THR A 44 10.37 10.63 22.43
C THR A 44 11.43 11.66 22.82
N LEU A 45 11.65 12.68 21.98
CA LEU A 45 12.57 13.77 22.25
C LEU A 45 12.20 14.53 23.53
N ASN A 46 10.90 14.82 23.70
CA ASN A 46 10.42 15.64 24.82
C ASN A 46 10.13 14.82 26.10
N TYR A 47 9.67 13.57 25.97
CA TYR A 47 9.20 12.79 27.12
C TYR A 47 10.15 11.69 27.60
N LEU A 48 10.93 11.07 26.70
CA LEU A 48 11.77 9.92 27.06
C LEU A 48 13.24 10.27 27.21
N TRP A 49 13.76 11.13 26.32
CA TRP A 49 15.22 11.29 26.18
C TRP A 49 15.76 12.69 26.51
N GLN A 50 14.96 13.54 27.18
CA GLN A 50 15.37 14.85 27.70
C GLN A 50 16.11 15.72 26.67
N GLY A 51 15.65 15.71 25.41
CA GLY A 51 16.27 16.49 24.33
C GLY A 51 17.41 15.80 23.56
N SER A 52 17.72 14.53 23.83
CA SER A 52 18.69 13.80 23.01
C SER A 52 18.10 13.42 21.64
N THR A 53 18.52 14.17 20.62
CA THR A 53 18.05 14.01 19.23
C THR A 53 18.45 12.67 18.62
N THR A 54 19.59 12.09 19.02
CA THR A 54 20.06 10.79 18.53
C THR A 54 19.13 9.65 18.95
N TRP A 55 18.78 9.57 20.23
CA TRP A 55 17.88 8.52 20.74
C TRP A 55 16.45 8.69 20.21
N ALA A 56 16.00 9.94 20.07
CA ALA A 56 14.73 10.25 19.42
C ALA A 56 14.70 9.79 17.95
N ALA A 57 15.76 10.07 17.19
CA ALA A 57 15.87 9.62 15.80
C ALA A 57 15.88 8.09 15.67
N ILE A 58 16.61 7.39 16.53
CA ILE A 58 16.63 5.91 16.56
C ILE A 58 15.23 5.35 16.78
N SER A 59 14.47 5.92 17.72
CA SER A 59 13.10 5.48 18.00
C SER A 59 12.14 5.74 16.83
N ALA A 60 12.30 6.86 16.12
CA ALA A 60 11.51 7.18 14.92
C ALA A 60 11.81 6.21 13.77
N ILE A 61 13.08 5.85 13.56
CA ILE A 61 13.50 4.84 12.58
C ILE A 61 12.91 3.48 12.94
N ALA A 62 12.94 3.09 14.23
CA ALA A 62 12.32 1.85 14.69
C ALA A 62 10.79 1.84 14.41
N ALA A 63 10.09 2.95 14.69
CA ALA A 63 8.66 3.10 14.39
C ALA A 63 8.36 3.02 12.88
N ALA A 64 9.19 3.63 12.03
CA ALA A 64 9.04 3.53 10.57
C ALA A 64 9.15 2.09 10.07
N ASN A 65 10.13 1.32 10.58
CA ASN A 65 10.29 -0.10 10.25
C ASN A 65 9.09 -0.94 10.71
N LEU A 66 8.51 -0.64 11.87
CA LEU A 66 7.29 -1.30 12.34
C LEU A 66 6.11 -1.06 11.38
N ILE A 67 5.94 0.18 10.89
CA ILE A 67 4.89 0.50 9.91
C ILE A 67 5.12 -0.24 8.59
N LEU A 68 6.37 -0.27 8.11
CA LEU A 68 6.71 -0.98 6.88
C LEU A 68 6.34 -2.47 6.98
N VAL A 69 6.73 -3.12 8.07
CA VAL A 69 6.37 -4.53 8.31
C VAL A 69 4.84 -4.69 8.39
N GLY A 70 4.15 -3.80 9.10
CA GLY A 70 2.69 -3.80 9.20
C GLY A 70 2.00 -3.68 7.83
N TYR A 71 2.50 -2.79 6.96
CA TYR A 71 2.01 -2.63 5.59
C TYR A 71 2.16 -3.92 4.79
N VAL A 72 3.35 -4.53 4.83
CA VAL A 72 3.64 -5.78 4.12
C VAL A 72 2.70 -6.91 4.58
N VAL A 73 2.47 -7.05 5.89
CA VAL A 73 1.54 -8.06 6.43
C VAL A 73 0.11 -7.82 5.94
N VAL A 74 -0.36 -6.57 5.94
CA VAL A 74 -1.71 -6.24 5.44
C VAL A 74 -1.82 -6.53 3.95
N ALA A 75 -0.80 -6.18 3.16
CA ALA A 75 -0.76 -6.46 1.72
C ALA A 75 -0.88 -7.97 1.44
N PHE A 76 -0.11 -8.81 2.15
CA PHE A 76 -0.21 -10.26 2.00
C PHE A 76 -1.59 -10.82 2.37
N ARG A 77 -2.25 -10.26 3.39
CA ARG A 77 -3.61 -10.70 3.78
C ARG A 77 -4.66 -10.32 2.73
N GLU A 78 -4.49 -9.17 2.10
CA GLU A 78 -5.38 -8.69 1.03
C GLU A 78 -5.19 -9.46 -0.28
N ASP A 79 -3.95 -9.81 -0.60
CA ASP A 79 -3.62 -10.71 -1.72
C ASP A 79 -4.25 -12.10 -1.53
N ALA A 80 -4.23 -12.63 -0.31
CA ALA A 80 -4.86 -13.92 0.01
C ALA A 80 -6.39 -13.86 -0.13
N ALA A 81 -7.04 -12.81 0.36
CA ALA A 81 -8.49 -12.64 0.28
C ALA A 81 -9.01 -12.48 -1.16
N SER A 82 -8.24 -11.79 -2.01
CA SER A 82 -8.58 -11.57 -3.43
C SER A 82 -8.62 -12.88 -4.24
N ARG A 83 -7.87 -13.92 -3.81
CA ARG A 83 -7.85 -15.24 -4.48
C ARG A 83 -9.06 -16.12 -4.15
N THR A 84 -9.89 -15.73 -3.18
CA THR A 84 -11.06 -16.51 -2.72
C THR A 84 -12.42 -15.90 -3.11
N GLY A 85 -12.45 -14.87 -3.96
CA GLY A 85 -13.69 -14.23 -4.43
C GLY A 85 -14.52 -15.14 -5.36
N PRO A 86 -15.86 -15.05 -5.32
CA PRO A 86 -16.75 -16.04 -5.92
C PRO A 86 -16.56 -16.10 -7.44
N VAL A 87 -16.29 -17.31 -7.94
CA VAL A 87 -16.48 -17.65 -9.35
C VAL A 87 -17.97 -17.43 -9.64
N SER A 88 -18.30 -16.24 -10.13
CA SER A 88 -19.62 -15.97 -10.69
C SER A 88 -19.68 -16.70 -12.03
N GLU A 89 -19.92 -18.01 -11.95
CA GLU A 89 -20.38 -18.83 -13.04
C GLU A 89 -21.75 -18.27 -13.43
N LYS A 90 -21.76 -17.29 -14.33
CA LYS A 90 -22.95 -16.96 -15.10
C LYS A 90 -23.18 -18.14 -16.04
N LYS A 91 -23.74 -19.21 -15.48
CA LYS A 91 -24.23 -20.36 -16.22
C LYS A 91 -25.37 -19.84 -17.08
N THR A 92 -25.02 -19.59 -18.34
CA THR A 92 -25.96 -19.47 -19.44
C THR A 92 -26.77 -20.75 -19.49
N LEU A 93 -28.03 -20.67 -19.10
CA LEU A 93 -29.11 -21.54 -19.57
C LEU A 93 -30.32 -20.64 -19.85
#